data_AF-A0A316HP12-F1
#
_entry.id   AF-A0A316HP12-F1
#
_cell.length_a   1.000
_cell.length_b   1.000
_cell.length_c   1.000
_cell.angle_alpha   90.00
_cell.angle_beta   90.00
_cell.angle_gamma   90.00
#
_symmetry.space_group_name_H-M   'P 1'
#
loop_
_entity.id
_entity.type
_entity.pdbx_description
1 polymer ?
#
loop_
_entity_poly.entity_id
_entity_poly.type
_entity_poly.pdbx_seq_one_letter_code
_entity_poly.pdbx_strand_id
1 'polypeptide(L)' 'MATNNIKQIGKSSPPVQTQSTNAWQVMKPFVHFGIKATAAIAHTLIAIIKHIPKPGDHQKEKTGSNSKIVKI' A
#
# COMPACT_ATOMS: atom_id res chain seq x y z
N MET A 1 -23.25 68.07 14.55
CA MET A 1 -22.20 67.26 15.20
C MET A 1 -22.18 65.91 14.49
N ALA A 2 -21.24 65.67 13.58
CA ALA A 2 -21.19 64.45 12.77
C ALA A 2 -20.22 63.43 13.38
N THR A 3 -20.66 62.18 13.55
CA THR A 3 -19.87 61.09 14.12
C THR A 3 -19.08 60.39 13.01
N ASN A 4 -17.76 60.60 12.98
CA ASN A 4 -16.88 59.94 12.02
C ASN A 4 -16.65 58.47 12.41
N ASN A 5 -17.28 57.55 11.69
CA ASN A 5 -17.02 56.11 11.79
C ASN A 5 -15.77 55.78 10.95
N ILE A 6 -14.60 55.76 11.60
CA ILE A 6 -13.36 55.30 10.97
C ILE A 6 -13.43 53.77 10.86
N LYS A 7 -13.84 53.26 9.70
CA LYS A 7 -13.72 51.85 9.35
C LYS A 7 -12.23 51.52 9.18
N GLN A 8 -11.68 50.75 10.10
CA GLN A 8 -10.34 50.19 10.03
C GLN A 8 -10.31 49.10 8.93
N ILE A 9 -10.04 49.50 7.69
CA ILE A 9 -9.81 48.59 6.58
C ILE A 9 -8.35 48.13 6.66
N GLY A 10 -8.14 46.87 7.05
CA GLY A 10 -6.82 46.25 7.00
C GLY A 10 -6.51 45.40 8.21
N LYS A 11 -6.87 44.11 8.11
CA LYS A 11 -6.19 42.93 8.70
C LYS A 11 -7.10 41.70 8.57
N SER A 12 -7.51 41.37 7.35
CA SER A 12 -7.84 39.98 7.05
C SER A 12 -6.53 39.31 6.65
N SER A 13 -5.81 38.74 7.63
CA SER A 13 -4.72 37.82 7.34
C SER A 13 -5.23 36.74 6.38
N PRO A 14 -4.50 36.39 5.30
CA PRO A 14 -4.90 35.25 4.49
C PRO A 14 -5.01 34.02 5.40
N PRO A 15 -6.01 33.15 5.23
CA PRO A 15 -6.05 31.91 5.98
C PRO A 15 -4.71 31.22 5.73
N VAL A 16 -3.99 30.89 6.81
CA VAL A 16 -2.84 30.00 6.76
C VAL A 16 -3.38 28.67 6.28
N GLN A 17 -3.41 28.50 4.96
CA GLN A 17 -3.83 27.28 4.29
C GLN A 17 -2.81 26.24 4.76
N THR A 18 -3.25 25.38 5.66
CA THR A 18 -2.45 24.38 6.34
C THR A 18 -1.58 23.64 5.33
N GLN A 19 -0.28 23.95 5.32
CA GLN A 19 0.71 23.33 4.42
C GLN A 19 0.80 21.80 4.59
N SER A 20 0.19 21.25 5.64
CA SER A 20 0.10 19.81 5.92
C SER A 20 -0.60 19.02 4.79
N THR A 21 -1.58 19.60 4.10
CA THR A 21 -2.31 18.90 3.02
C THR A 21 -1.45 18.72 1.77
N ASN A 22 -0.60 19.71 1.47
CA ASN A 22 0.33 19.66 0.33
C ASN A 22 1.48 18.67 0.57
N ALA A 23 2.01 18.64 1.80
CA ALA A 23 3.10 17.72 2.17
C ALA A 23 2.68 16.24 2.01
N TRP A 24 1.45 15.89 2.40
CA TRP A 24 0.92 14.54 2.24
C TRP A 24 0.75 14.12 0.78
N GLN A 25 0.31 15.02 -0.09
CA GLN A 25 0.19 14.74 -1.53
C GLN A 25 1.54 14.40 -2.17
N VAL A 26 2.60 15.11 -1.79
CA VAL A 26 3.96 14.84 -2.27
C VAL A 26 4.50 13.52 -1.72
N MET A 27 4.11 13.15 -0.49
CA MET A 27 4.58 11.92 0.15
C MET A 27 3.84 10.66 -0.30
N LYS A 28 2.58 10.79 -0.75
CA LYS A 28 1.73 9.68 -1.23
C LYS A 28 2.40 8.73 -2.24
N PRO A 29 3.09 9.18 -3.31
CA PRO A 29 3.76 8.27 -4.24
C PRO A 29 4.89 7.46 -3.58
N PHE A 30 5.64 8.04 -2.66
CA PHE A 30 6.73 7.36 -1.95
C PHE A 30 6.19 6.29 -0.99
N VAL A 31 5.12 6.60 -0.27
CA VAL A 31 4.43 5.63 0.60
C VAL A 31 3.87 4.48 -0.23
N HIS A 32 3.22 4.79 -1.35
CA HIS A 32 2.67 3.77 -2.26
C HIS A 32 3.77 2.85 -2.83
N PHE A 33 4.90 3.44 -3.21
CA PHE A 33 6.07 2.67 -3.63
C PHE A 33 6.60 1.79 -2.50
N GLY A 34 6.75 2.32 -1.29
CA GLY A 34 7.24 1.57 -0.14
C GLY A 34 6.36 0.37 0.21
N ILE A 35 5.03 0.53 0.15
CA ILE A 35 4.08 -0.57 0.36
C ILE A 35 4.25 -1.64 -0.72
N LYS A 36 4.35 -1.24 -2.00
CA LYS A 36 4.54 -2.19 -3.12
C LYS A 36 5.88 -2.93 -3.03
N ALA A 37 6.96 -2.22 -2.69
CA ALA A 37 8.28 -2.82 -2.54
C ALA A 37 8.31 -3.84 -1.40
N THR A 38 7.77 -3.47 -0.24
CA THR A 38 7.67 -4.37 0.91
C THR A 38 6.83 -5.60 0.60
N ALA A 39 5.70 -5.42 -0.10
CA ALA A 39 4.86 -6.54 -0.54
C ALA A 39 5.63 -7.49 -1.47
N ALA A 40 6.36 -6.97 -2.46
CA ALA A 40 7.15 -7.79 -3.37
C ALA A 40 8.25 -8.60 -2.65
N ILE A 41 8.95 -7.98 -1.69
CA ILE A 41 9.95 -8.64 -0.86
C ILE A 41 9.30 -9.74 -0.02
N ALA A 42 8.18 -9.46 0.64
CA ALA A 42 7.45 -10.42 1.45
C ALA A 42 6.99 -11.64 0.63
N HIS A 43 6.41 -11.41 -0.56
CA HIS A 43 6.02 -12.47 -1.47
C HIS A 43 7.20 -13.35 -1.90
N THR A 44 8.35 -12.72 -2.18
CA THR A 44 9.58 -13.43 -2.57
C THR A 44 10.09 -14.30 -1.43
N LEU A 45 10.14 -13.78 -0.21
CA LEU A 45 10.56 -14.54 0.98
C LEU A 45 9.64 -15.74 1.24
N ILE A 46 8.32 -15.54 1.17
CA ILE A 46 7.34 -16.64 1.32
C ILE A 46 7.54 -17.68 0.23
N ALA A 47 7.76 -17.25 -1.02
CA ALA A 47 7.98 -18.16 -2.14
C ALA A 47 9.24 -19.00 -1.93
N ILE A 48 10.34 -18.41 -1.46
CA ILE A 48 11.58 -19.12 -1.13
C ILE A 48 11.31 -20.17 -0.04
N ILE A 49 10.68 -19.79 1.06
CA ILE A 49 10.37 -20.71 2.17
C ILE A 49 9.49 -21.87 1.70
N LYS A 50 8.53 -21.61 0.80
CA LYS A 50 7.66 -22.65 0.22
C LYS A 50 8.37 -23.56 -0.77
N HIS A 51 9.41 -23.09 -1.45
CA HIS A 51 10.20 -23.90 -2.38
C HIS A 51 11.26 -24.74 -1.68
N ILE A 52 11.63 -24.42 -0.43
CA ILE A 52 12.47 -25.29 0.38
C ILE A 52 11.64 -26.54 0.71
N PRO A 53 12.03 -27.73 0.22
CA PRO A 53 11.30 -28.95 0.54
C PRO A 53 11.38 -29.18 2.05
N LYS A 54 10.23 -29.18 2.72
CA LYS A 54 10.20 -29.48 4.15
C LYS A 54 10.62 -30.94 4.36
N PRO A 55 11.53 -31.22 5.29
CA PRO A 55 11.86 -32.60 5.65
C PRO A 55 10.60 -33.24 6.27
N GLY A 56 9.88 -34.03 5.46
CA GLY A 56 8.62 -34.68 5.85
C GLY A 56 7.52 -34.68 4.77
N ASP A 57 7.59 -33.86 3.73
CA ASP A 57 6.53 -33.76 2.70
C ASP A 57 6.58 -34.87 1.61
N HIS A 58 7.17 -36.02 1.93
CA HIS A 58 7.10 -37.23 1.08
C HIS A 58 5.70 -37.88 1.02
N GLN A 59 4.68 -37.30 1.64
CA GLN A 59 3.29 -37.74 1.53
C GLN A 59 2.34 -36.62 1.13
N LYS A 60 2.48 -36.11 -0.10
CA LYS A 60 1.30 -35.67 -0.85
C LYS A 60 1.43 -36.21 -2.26
N GLU A 61 1.05 -37.47 -2.41
CA GLU A 61 0.68 -38.02 -3.71
C GLU A 61 -0.19 -36.99 -4.42
N LYS A 62 0.27 -36.55 -5.58
CA LYS A 62 -0.56 -35.85 -6.55
C LYS A 62 -1.63 -36.84 -6.98
N THR A 63 -2.79 -36.84 -6.34
CA THR A 63 -3.99 -37.53 -6.83
C THR A 63 -4.50 -36.77 -8.07
N GLY A 64 -3.70 -36.82 -9.14
CA GLY A 64 -4.02 -36.34 -10.46
C GLY A 64 -4.62 -37.49 -11.25
N SER A 65 -5.95 -37.51 -11.32
CA SER A 65 -6.74 -37.73 -12.53
C SER A 65 -6.34 -38.85 -13.50
N ASN A 66 -7.28 -39.80 -13.67
CA ASN A 66 -7.45 -40.71 -14.81
C ASN A 66 -6.55 -41.96 -14.89
N SER A 67 -6.89 -42.95 -14.04
CA SER A 67 -6.70 -44.37 -14.35
C SER A 67 -7.53 -44.72 -15.61
N LYS A 68 -6.94 -44.55 -16.80
CA LYS A 68 -7.44 -45.17 -18.02
C LYS A 68 -6.82 -46.56 -18.10
N ILE A 69 -7.52 -47.55 -17.55
CA ILE A 69 -7.17 -48.97 -17.69
C ILE A 69 -7.23 -49.31 -19.18
N VAL A 70 -6.07 -49.57 -19.80
CA VAL A 70 -6.01 -50.25 -21.10
C VAL A 70 -6.10 -51.73 -20.80
N LYS A 71 -7.26 -52.34 -21.07
CA LYS A 71 -7.42 -53.78 -21.10
C LYS A 71 -6.85 -54.27 -22.44
N ILE A 72 -5.86 -55.16 -22.37
CA ILE A 72 -5.33 -55.93 -23.51
C ILE A 72 -6.16 -57.21 -23.62
#